data_AF-A0A2E2VBP5-F1
#
_entry.id   AF-A0A2E2VBP5-F1
#
_cell.length_a   1.000
_cell.length_b   1.000
_cell.length_c   1.000
_cell.angle_alpha   90.00
_cell.angle_beta   90.00
_cell.angle_gamma   90.00
#
_symmetry.space_group_name_H-M   'P 1'
#
loop_
_entity.id
_entity.type
_entity.pdbx_description
1 polymer ?
#
loop_
_entity_poly.entity_id
_entity_poly.type
_entity_poly.pdbx_seq_one_letter_code
_entity_poly.pdbx_strand_id
1 'polypeptide(L)'
;MNSFKFLLIFILLFCCNTEPIRKEITVGKTIKIEPSNFDTKINNNYNFLWSKPIFSGEKDIQSMEFKIENNKMLFTPLLEGNFDISLTVESLNNTDLYQEFFSFQAIDKDIKNKNSSLPKSKQLEITRYTIQIASVPTIDEAKEYQKKLKNNGFDAYTESLTLNNKQFWRVRVGNFTDYIKAKDIEKLLIDMNYDTWFTNIKQ
;
A
#
# COMPACT_ATOMS: atom_id res chain seq x y z
N MET A 1 -32.16 31.59 29.28
CA MET A 1 -31.70 30.21 29.55
C MET A 1 -31.50 29.54 28.19
N ASN A 2 -30.37 29.81 27.53
CA ASN A 2 -30.12 29.36 26.16
C ASN A 2 -29.24 28.11 26.21
N SER A 3 -29.86 26.95 26.09
CA SER A 3 -29.16 25.68 25.91
C SER A 3 -28.65 25.59 24.47
N PHE A 4 -27.40 25.99 24.24
CA PHE A 4 -26.67 25.70 23.02
C PHE A 4 -26.48 24.17 22.95
N LYS A 5 -27.31 23.50 22.15
CA LYS A 5 -27.11 22.08 21.81
C LYS A 5 -25.91 22.02 20.86
N PHE A 6 -24.77 21.59 21.36
CA PHE A 6 -23.65 21.19 20.51
C PHE A 6 -24.09 19.93 19.74
N LEU A 7 -24.46 20.12 18.48
CA LEU A 7 -24.66 19.03 17.54
C LEU A 7 -23.26 18.47 17.24
N LEU A 8 -22.91 17.37 17.89
CA LEU A 8 -21.68 16.64 17.60
C LEU A 8 -21.85 15.98 16.23
N ILE A 9 -21.42 16.68 15.18
CA ILE A 9 -21.34 16.13 13.82
C ILE A 9 -20.25 15.06 13.86
N PHE A 10 -20.67 13.80 14.02
CA PHE A 10 -19.84 12.64 13.74
C PHE A 10 -19.53 12.65 12.24
N ILE A 11 -18.36 13.17 11.89
CA ILE A 11 -17.80 13.00 10.56
C ILE A 11 -17.47 11.51 10.42
N LEU A 12 -18.38 10.75 9.82
CA LEU A 12 -18.11 9.40 9.36
C LEU A 12 -17.06 9.50 8.25
N LEU A 13 -15.79 9.33 8.62
CA LEU A 13 -14.73 9.07 7.67
C LEU A 13 -15.06 7.71 7.05
N PHE A 14 -15.66 7.74 5.86
CA PHE A 14 -15.63 6.60 4.95
C PHE A 14 -14.16 6.30 4.68
N CYS A 15 -13.59 5.34 5.42
CA CYS A 15 -12.33 4.72 5.07
C CYS A 15 -12.56 3.96 3.76
N CYS A 16 -12.52 4.70 2.65
CA CYS A 16 -12.41 4.11 1.33
C CYS A 16 -11.09 3.33 1.35
N ASN A 17 -11.17 2.01 1.26
CA ASN A 17 -10.03 1.09 1.39
C ASN A 17 -9.12 1.12 0.14
N THR A 18 -9.01 2.29 -0.52
CA THR A 18 -8.24 2.51 -1.74
C THR A 18 -6.75 2.53 -1.45
N GLU A 19 -5.94 2.00 -2.37
CA GLU A 19 -4.48 2.15 -2.31
C GLU A 19 -4.08 3.63 -2.30
N PRO A 20 -3.00 3.99 -1.58
CA PRO A 20 -2.47 5.35 -1.65
C PRO A 20 -2.08 5.67 -3.09
N ILE A 21 -2.36 6.90 -3.52
CA ILE A 21 -1.94 7.36 -4.86
C ILE A 21 -0.42 7.35 -4.89
N ARG A 22 0.16 6.49 -5.74
CA ARG A 22 1.61 6.32 -5.84
C ARG A 22 2.20 7.30 -6.84
N LYS A 23 3.29 7.97 -6.46
CA LYS A 23 4.06 8.84 -7.35
C LYS A 23 5.06 8.00 -8.15
N GLU A 24 5.00 8.08 -9.47
CA GLU A 24 5.98 7.42 -10.34
C GLU A 24 7.38 8.02 -10.19
N ILE A 25 8.37 7.14 -10.07
CA ILE A 25 9.81 7.47 -10.06
C ILE A 25 10.56 6.51 -10.99
N THR A 26 11.81 6.82 -11.30
CA THR A 26 12.62 6.01 -12.23
C THR A 26 13.65 5.19 -11.49
N VAL A 27 13.74 3.90 -11.84
CA VAL A 27 14.81 3.01 -11.33
C VAL A 27 16.18 3.62 -11.61
N GLY A 28 17.08 3.52 -10.63
CA GLY A 28 18.44 4.05 -10.70
C GLY A 28 18.56 5.58 -10.55
N LYS A 29 17.45 6.33 -10.58
CA LYS A 29 17.48 7.78 -10.35
C LYS A 29 17.24 8.12 -8.89
N THR A 30 18.15 8.90 -8.33
CA THR A 30 17.99 9.45 -6.98
C THR A 30 16.93 10.55 -6.98
N ILE A 31 15.97 10.42 -6.09
CA ILE A 31 15.00 11.47 -5.79
C ILE A 31 15.29 12.08 -4.41
N LYS A 32 14.95 13.35 -4.28
CA LYS A 32 14.96 14.05 -3.00
C LYS A 32 13.53 14.08 -2.45
N ILE A 33 13.37 13.61 -1.22
CA ILE A 33 12.10 13.58 -0.49
C ILE A 33 12.22 14.58 0.66
N GLU A 34 11.27 15.52 0.72
CA GLU A 34 11.17 16.57 1.72
C GLU A 34 9.69 16.65 2.17
N PRO A 35 9.41 17.14 3.39
CA PRO A 35 8.05 17.40 3.83
C PRO A 35 7.33 18.32 2.85
N SER A 36 6.16 17.92 2.35
CA SER A 36 5.43 18.72 1.34
C SER A 36 4.79 19.98 1.92
N ASN A 37 4.31 19.90 3.17
CA ASN A 37 3.51 20.94 3.82
C ASN A 37 4.02 21.32 5.21
N PHE A 38 5.33 21.22 5.45
CA PHE A 38 5.95 21.62 6.71
C PHE A 38 7.07 22.63 6.44
N ASP A 39 6.95 23.85 6.97
CA ASP A 39 7.95 24.89 6.75
C ASP A 39 9.24 24.61 7.54
N THR A 40 10.24 24.10 6.84
CA THR A 40 11.56 23.79 7.41
C THR A 40 12.42 25.02 7.64
N LYS A 41 11.98 26.23 7.24
CA LYS A 41 12.73 27.49 7.42
C LYS A 41 12.40 28.18 8.74
N ILE A 42 11.37 27.73 9.46
CA ILE A 42 11.08 28.21 10.81
C ILE A 42 12.16 27.64 11.73
N ASN A 43 12.88 28.55 12.40
CA ASN A 43 14.12 28.35 13.14
C ASN A 43 13.97 27.51 14.42
N ASN A 44 13.45 26.29 14.29
CA ASN A 44 13.05 25.45 15.40
C ASN A 44 13.78 24.10 15.34
N ASN A 45 14.31 23.70 16.48
CA ASN A 45 14.96 22.41 16.72
C ASN A 45 13.91 21.28 16.66
N TYR A 46 13.61 20.77 15.46
CA TYR A 46 12.72 19.62 15.28
C TYR A 46 13.51 18.34 15.02
N ASN A 47 12.95 17.22 15.46
CA ASN A 47 13.45 15.89 15.15
C ASN A 47 12.68 15.36 13.92
N PHE A 48 13.40 15.06 12.84
CA PHE A 48 12.83 14.44 11.64
C PHE A 48 13.10 12.93 11.67
N LEU A 49 12.06 12.17 11.99
CA LEU A 49 12.11 10.72 12.12
C LEU A 49 11.63 10.07 10.83
N TRP A 50 12.59 9.68 9.99
CA TRP A 50 12.33 8.95 8.75
C TRP A 50 12.33 7.44 8.98
N SER A 51 11.35 6.74 8.41
CA SER A 51 11.41 5.27 8.35
C SER A 51 12.45 4.81 7.33
N LYS A 52 12.96 3.59 7.51
CA LYS A 52 13.59 2.86 6.41
C LYS A 52 12.55 2.69 5.29
N PRO A 53 12.90 2.91 4.01
CA PRO A 53 11.97 2.62 2.92
C PRO A 53 11.58 1.13 2.91
N ILE A 54 10.32 0.84 2.65
CA ILE A 54 9.77 -0.52 2.63
C ILE A 54 9.49 -0.90 1.19
N PHE A 55 10.10 -1.99 0.72
CA PHE A 55 9.84 -2.56 -0.60
C PHE A 55 8.75 -3.63 -0.53
N SER A 56 7.76 -3.57 -1.43
CA SER A 56 6.63 -4.49 -1.49
C SER A 56 6.92 -5.84 -2.20
N GLY A 57 8.14 -6.06 -2.70
CA GLY A 57 8.55 -7.30 -3.39
C GLY A 57 9.37 -8.26 -2.53
N GLU A 58 10.01 -9.24 -3.17
CA GLU A 58 10.85 -10.23 -2.49
C GLU A 58 12.00 -9.57 -1.71
N LYS A 59 12.17 -9.96 -0.44
CA LYS A 59 13.06 -9.29 0.53
C LYS A 59 14.55 -9.63 0.35
N ASP A 60 14.87 -10.63 -0.47
CA ASP A 60 16.23 -11.19 -0.58
C ASP A 60 17.12 -10.48 -1.60
N ILE A 61 16.61 -9.45 -2.29
CA ILE A 61 17.36 -8.69 -3.29
C ILE A 61 17.53 -7.25 -2.81
N GLN A 62 18.73 -6.70 -2.97
CA GLN A 62 18.97 -5.27 -2.72
C GLN A 62 18.09 -4.44 -3.65
N SER A 63 17.02 -3.87 -3.09
CA SER A 63 15.98 -3.18 -3.85
C SER A 63 16.14 -1.67 -3.91
N MET A 64 16.98 -1.09 -3.06
CA MET A 64 17.12 0.37 -2.92
C MET A 64 18.41 0.79 -2.22
N GLU A 65 18.73 2.07 -2.35
CA GLU A 65 19.69 2.81 -1.55
C GLU A 65 19.04 4.09 -1.01
N PHE A 66 19.42 4.49 0.21
CA PHE A 66 18.93 5.74 0.77
C PHE A 66 19.92 6.37 1.74
N LYS A 67 19.82 7.70 1.87
CA LYS A 67 20.56 8.50 2.84
C LYS A 67 19.62 9.52 3.47
N ILE A 68 19.61 9.59 4.79
CA ILE A 68 18.85 10.58 5.54
C ILE A 68 19.75 11.78 5.84
N GLU A 69 19.28 12.97 5.50
CA GLU A 69 19.93 14.26 5.77
C GLU A 69 18.96 15.14 6.55
N ASN A 70 18.75 14.82 7.84
CA ASN A 70 17.84 15.50 8.77
C ASN A 70 16.44 15.74 8.17
N ASN A 71 16.20 16.91 7.56
CA ASN A 71 14.91 17.31 7.01
C ASN A 71 14.59 16.72 5.61
N LYS A 72 15.48 15.91 5.04
CA LYS A 72 15.26 15.29 3.73
C LYS A 72 15.85 13.89 3.65
N MET A 73 15.31 13.09 2.73
CA MET A 73 15.88 11.80 2.34
C MET A 73 16.29 11.83 0.87
N LEU A 74 17.49 11.34 0.58
CA LEU A 74 17.91 10.95 -0.77
C LEU A 74 17.59 9.48 -0.95
N PHE A 75 16.74 9.16 -1.91
CA PHE A 75 16.25 7.80 -2.14
C PHE A 75 16.48 7.38 -3.58
N THR A 76 17.07 6.21 -3.79
CA THR A 76 17.34 5.62 -5.11
C THR A 76 16.73 4.21 -5.14
N PRO A 77 15.63 3.98 -5.89
CA PRO A 77 15.14 2.64 -6.13
C PRO A 77 16.08 1.91 -7.10
N LEU A 78 16.52 0.70 -6.75
CA LEU A 78 17.36 -0.15 -7.60
C LEU A 78 16.56 -1.23 -8.34
N LEU A 79 15.30 -1.42 -7.95
CA LEU A 79 14.37 -2.34 -8.58
C LEU A 79 13.04 -1.67 -8.89
N GLU A 80 12.35 -2.19 -9.89
CA GLU A 80 10.95 -1.85 -10.13
C GLU A 80 10.06 -2.32 -8.99
N GLY A 81 9.01 -1.54 -8.72
CA GLY A 81 8.01 -1.89 -7.72
C GLY A 81 7.72 -0.73 -6.76
N ASN A 82 7.02 -1.07 -5.68
CA ASN A 82 6.49 -0.09 -4.76
C ASN A 82 7.38 0.11 -3.55
N PHE A 83 7.51 1.38 -3.17
CA PHE A 83 8.24 1.81 -2.00
C PHE A 83 7.38 2.73 -1.14
N ASP A 84 7.37 2.47 0.16
CA ASP A 84 6.64 3.27 1.13
C ASP A 84 7.61 3.78 2.21
N ILE A 85 7.51 5.08 2.51
CA ILE A 85 8.35 5.80 3.48
C ILE A 85 7.44 6.67 4.33
N SER A 86 7.61 6.64 5.65
CA SER A 86 6.93 7.55 6.57
C SER A 86 7.92 8.55 7.18
N LEU A 87 7.46 9.78 7.34
CA LEU A 87 8.12 10.82 8.10
C LEU A 87 7.24 11.20 9.30
N THR A 88 7.86 11.30 10.49
CA THR A 88 7.28 12.00 11.63
C THR A 88 8.19 13.16 12.00
N VAL A 89 7.63 14.35 12.20
CA VAL A 89 8.34 15.51 12.72
C VAL A 89 7.87 15.75 14.14
N GLU A 90 8.81 15.79 15.07
CA GLU A 90 8.52 15.98 16.49
C GLU A 90 9.23 17.24 17.02
N SER A 91 8.65 17.85 18.06
CA SER A 91 9.37 18.83 18.89
C SER A 91 10.48 18.14 19.70
N LEU A 92 11.40 18.93 20.27
CA LEU A 92 12.41 18.42 21.23
C LEU A 92 11.81 17.70 22.45
N ASN A 93 10.54 17.97 22.76
CA ASN A 93 9.82 17.32 23.86
C ASN A 93 9.09 16.06 23.39
N ASN A 94 9.46 15.50 22.23
CA ASN A 94 8.87 14.31 21.61
C ASN A 94 7.35 14.42 21.40
N THR A 95 6.88 15.62 21.05
CA THR A 95 5.48 15.84 20.65
C THR A 95 5.40 15.82 19.15
N ASP A 96 4.60 14.91 18.59
CA ASP A 96 4.31 14.83 17.16
C ASP A 96 3.67 16.12 16.65
N LEU A 97 4.32 16.74 15.67
CA LEU A 97 3.88 17.99 15.04
C LEU A 97 3.34 17.77 13.64
N TYR A 98 3.89 16.78 12.93
CA TYR A 98 3.56 16.49 11.54
C TYR A 98 3.90 15.05 11.19
N GLN A 99 3.07 14.43 10.35
CA GLN A 99 3.33 13.12 9.77
C GLN A 99 3.01 13.14 8.28
N GLU A 100 3.83 12.46 7.48
CA GLU A 100 3.62 12.32 6.05
C GLU A 100 4.01 10.92 5.57
N PHE A 101 3.21 10.38 4.67
CA PHE A 101 3.46 9.10 4.01
C PHE A 101 3.76 9.33 2.54
N PHE A 102 4.91 8.83 2.10
CA PHE A 102 5.36 8.89 0.72
C PHE A 102 5.26 7.50 0.10
N SER A 103 4.36 7.37 -0.87
CA SER A 103 4.17 6.14 -1.64
C SER A 103 4.67 6.32 -3.06
N PHE A 104 5.66 5.53 -3.45
CA PHE A 104 6.29 5.58 -4.78
C PHE A 104 6.07 4.28 -5.55
N GLN A 105 6.06 4.41 -6.88
CA GLN A 105 6.17 3.31 -7.82
C GLN A 105 7.40 3.55 -8.71
N ALA A 106 8.44 2.72 -8.56
CA ALA A 106 9.61 2.77 -9.40
C ALA A 106 9.39 1.97 -10.69
N ILE A 107 9.66 2.61 -11.82
CA ILE A 107 9.51 2.04 -13.17
C ILE A 107 10.82 2.24 -13.93
N ASP A 108 11.30 1.21 -14.63
CA ASP A 108 12.42 1.34 -15.55
C ASP A 108 11.95 1.98 -16.85
N LYS A 109 12.33 3.25 -17.06
CA LYS A 109 11.97 4.01 -18.27
C LYS A 109 13.00 3.82 -19.40
N ASP A 110 14.12 3.15 -19.15
CA ASP A 110 15.22 3.02 -20.11
C ASP A 110 15.07 1.78 -21.03
N ILE A 111 14.13 0.87 -20.74
CA ILE A 111 13.84 -0.32 -21.60
C ILE A 111 13.22 0.05 -22.96
N LYS A 112 12.61 1.24 -23.13
CA LYS A 112 11.98 1.61 -24.40
C LYS A 112 12.97 1.95 -25.55
N ASN A 113 14.28 2.04 -25.31
CA ASN A 113 15.23 2.59 -26.31
C ASN A 113 16.57 1.83 -26.52
N LYS A 114 16.75 0.57 -26.09
CA LYS A 114 17.96 -0.20 -26.45
C LYS A 114 17.68 -1.65 -26.85
N ASN A 115 17.75 -1.89 -28.16
CA ASN A 115 18.11 -3.20 -28.70
C ASN A 115 19.59 -3.47 -28.38
N SER A 116 19.91 -4.17 -27.29
CA SER A 116 21.10 -5.04 -27.22
C SER A 116 21.19 -5.83 -25.92
N SER A 117 21.59 -7.09 -26.11
CA SER A 117 21.88 -8.15 -25.15
C SER A 117 22.63 -7.73 -23.87
N LEU A 118 21.95 -7.83 -22.73
CA LEU A 118 22.49 -8.22 -21.42
C LEU A 118 21.50 -9.24 -20.81
N PRO A 119 21.93 -10.15 -19.92
CA PRO A 119 21.24 -11.41 -19.66
C PRO A 119 19.84 -11.11 -19.13
N LYS A 120 18.83 -11.57 -19.88
CA LYS A 120 17.39 -11.54 -19.62
C LYS A 120 17.09 -11.44 -18.11
N SER A 121 17.11 -10.23 -17.56
CA SER A 121 16.59 -10.00 -16.22
C SER A 121 15.11 -10.32 -16.33
N LYS A 122 14.69 -11.27 -15.50
CA LYS A 122 13.30 -11.71 -15.36
C LYS A 122 12.40 -10.49 -15.46
N GLN A 123 11.58 -10.44 -16.51
CA GLN A 123 10.46 -9.51 -16.62
C GLN A 123 9.72 -9.55 -15.28
N LEU A 124 9.77 -8.45 -14.51
CA LEU A 124 9.28 -8.45 -13.15
C LEU A 124 7.74 -8.45 -13.22
N GLU A 125 7.17 -9.65 -13.15
CA GLU A 125 5.74 -9.87 -12.98
C GLU A 125 5.26 -9.00 -11.81
N ILE A 126 4.51 -7.93 -12.08
CA ILE A 126 3.92 -7.08 -11.04
C ILE A 126 2.96 -7.97 -10.25
N THR A 127 3.45 -8.51 -9.15
CA THR A 127 2.72 -9.47 -8.34
C THR A 127 1.66 -8.70 -7.57
N ARG A 128 0.40 -8.99 -7.86
CA ARG A 128 -0.74 -8.46 -7.11
C ARG A 128 -1.09 -9.43 -6.00
N TYR A 129 -1.50 -8.93 -4.85
CA TYR A 129 -1.89 -9.70 -3.68
C TYR A 129 -3.38 -9.53 -3.44
N THR A 130 -4.06 -10.62 -3.15
CA THR A 130 -5.47 -10.61 -2.75
C THR A 130 -5.71 -11.66 -1.68
N ILE A 131 -6.65 -11.40 -0.78
CA ILE A 131 -7.00 -12.33 0.27
C ILE A 131 -8.30 -13.01 -0.14
N GLN A 132 -8.25 -14.32 -0.41
CA GLN A 132 -9.46 -15.10 -0.61
C GLN A 132 -10.09 -15.42 0.74
N ILE A 133 -11.40 -15.24 0.85
CA ILE A 133 -12.19 -15.45 2.07
C ILE A 133 -13.10 -16.66 1.96
N ALA A 134 -13.59 -16.95 0.75
CA ALA A 134 -14.46 -18.08 0.50
C ALA A 134 -14.38 -18.55 -0.95
N SER A 135 -14.82 -19.78 -1.19
CA SER A 135 -15.08 -20.33 -2.52
C SER A 135 -16.36 -21.14 -2.47
N VAL A 136 -17.43 -20.62 -3.05
CA VAL A 136 -18.79 -21.13 -2.90
C VAL A 136 -19.39 -21.55 -4.25
N PRO A 137 -20.34 -22.50 -4.29
CA PRO A 137 -20.85 -23.03 -5.56
C PRO A 137 -21.78 -22.06 -6.32
N THR A 138 -22.37 -21.08 -5.65
CA THR A 138 -23.37 -20.17 -6.26
C THR A 138 -22.95 -18.70 -6.20
N ILE A 139 -23.38 -17.93 -7.20
CA ILE A 139 -23.12 -16.49 -7.25
C ILE A 139 -23.86 -15.72 -6.14
N ASP A 140 -25.05 -16.18 -5.75
CA ASP A 140 -25.85 -15.49 -4.74
C ASP A 140 -25.20 -15.57 -3.36
N GLU A 141 -24.70 -16.75 -2.99
CA GLU A 141 -23.92 -16.93 -1.77
C GLU A 141 -22.64 -16.07 -1.79
N ALA A 142 -21.94 -16.03 -2.94
CA ALA A 142 -20.74 -15.21 -3.09
C ALA A 142 -21.05 -13.71 -2.93
N LYS A 143 -22.20 -13.25 -3.45
CA LYS A 143 -22.66 -11.86 -3.30
C LYS A 143 -23.06 -11.53 -1.87
N GLU A 144 -23.63 -12.46 -1.12
CA GLU A 144 -23.90 -12.26 0.31
C GLU A 144 -22.61 -12.06 1.11
N TYR A 145 -21.60 -12.90 0.87
CA TYR A 145 -20.27 -12.74 1.46
C TYR A 145 -19.64 -11.41 1.06
N GLN A 146 -19.68 -11.05 -0.23
CA GLN A 146 -19.19 -9.78 -0.73
C GLN A 146 -19.87 -8.60 -0.03
N LYS A 147 -21.19 -8.64 0.12
CA LYS A 147 -21.97 -7.59 0.79
C LYS A 147 -21.60 -7.47 2.27
N LYS A 148 -21.44 -8.59 2.99
CA LYS A 148 -20.99 -8.59 4.39
C LYS A 148 -19.62 -7.93 4.53
N LEU A 149 -18.66 -8.30 3.69
CA LEU A 149 -17.32 -7.72 3.69
C LEU A 149 -17.33 -6.22 3.34
N LYS A 150 -18.13 -5.81 2.34
CA LYS A 150 -18.30 -4.39 1.99
C LYS A 150 -18.92 -3.57 3.11
N ASN A 151 -19.92 -4.11 3.79
CA ASN A 151 -20.53 -3.47 4.95
C ASN A 151 -19.54 -3.30 6.11
N ASN A 152 -18.54 -4.18 6.20
CA ASN A 152 -17.42 -4.09 7.15
C ASN A 152 -16.27 -3.20 6.63
N GLY A 153 -16.45 -2.52 5.50
CA GLY A 153 -15.47 -1.56 4.96
C GLY A 153 -14.39 -2.18 4.05
N PHE A 154 -14.47 -3.47 3.70
CA PHE A 154 -13.51 -4.10 2.81
C PHE A 154 -13.89 -3.94 1.35
N ASP A 155 -12.89 -3.73 0.49
CA ASP A 155 -13.06 -3.80 -0.96
C ASP A 155 -13.13 -5.26 -1.42
N ALA A 156 -14.34 -5.85 -1.34
CA ALA A 156 -14.58 -7.24 -1.70
C ALA A 156 -15.13 -7.39 -3.12
N TYR A 157 -14.68 -8.42 -3.83
CA TYR A 157 -15.18 -8.81 -5.15
C TYR A 157 -15.34 -10.31 -5.28
N THR A 158 -16.08 -10.73 -6.31
CA THR A 158 -16.32 -12.13 -6.63
C THR A 158 -15.69 -12.48 -7.97
N GLU A 159 -15.14 -13.67 -8.09
CA GLU A 159 -14.51 -14.15 -9.32
C GLU A 159 -14.91 -15.61 -9.57
N SER A 160 -15.40 -15.92 -10.77
CA SER A 160 -15.75 -17.29 -11.12
C SER A 160 -14.48 -18.13 -11.37
N LEU A 161 -14.54 -19.39 -10.97
CA LEU A 161 -13.51 -20.39 -11.21
C LEU A 161 -14.19 -21.69 -11.64
N THR A 162 -13.88 -22.17 -12.83
CA THR A 162 -14.35 -23.49 -13.28
C THR A 162 -13.25 -24.51 -13.06
N LEU A 163 -13.52 -25.51 -12.22
CA LEU A 163 -12.62 -26.61 -11.93
C LEU A 163 -13.35 -27.94 -12.17
N ASN A 164 -12.79 -28.83 -13.00
CA ASN A 164 -13.36 -30.15 -13.28
C ASN A 164 -14.86 -30.10 -13.67
N ASN A 165 -15.21 -29.19 -14.59
CA ASN A 165 -16.57 -28.93 -15.05
C ASN A 165 -17.57 -28.47 -13.96
N LYS A 166 -17.09 -28.09 -12.78
CA LYS A 166 -17.88 -27.45 -11.72
C LYS A 166 -17.47 -26.01 -11.57
N GLN A 167 -18.46 -25.12 -11.54
CA GLN A 167 -18.25 -23.70 -11.34
C GLN A 167 -18.27 -23.37 -9.84
N PHE A 168 -17.30 -22.59 -9.41
CA PHE A 168 -17.21 -22.00 -8.09
C PHE A 168 -17.08 -20.49 -8.22
N TRP A 169 -17.41 -19.79 -7.15
CA TRP A 169 -17.30 -18.35 -7.02
C TRP A 169 -16.41 -18.04 -5.82
N ARG A 170 -15.22 -17.52 -6.11
CA ARG A 170 -14.27 -17.07 -5.11
C ARG A 170 -14.70 -15.69 -4.63
N VAL A 171 -14.68 -15.49 -3.32
CA VAL A 171 -14.83 -14.17 -2.70
C VAL A 171 -13.46 -13.71 -2.23
N ARG A 172 -13.04 -12.55 -2.70
CA ARG A 172 -11.70 -11.99 -2.50
C ARG A 172 -11.78 -10.57 -1.97
N VAL A 173 -10.77 -10.18 -1.21
CA VAL A 173 -10.62 -8.84 -0.64
C VAL A 173 -9.35 -8.20 -1.20
N GLY A 174 -9.54 -7.04 -1.82
CA GLY A 174 -8.52 -6.16 -2.35
C GLY A 174 -7.73 -6.72 -3.53
N ASN A 175 -6.99 -5.82 -4.18
CA ASN A 175 -6.09 -6.12 -5.29
C ASN A 175 -4.79 -5.33 -5.06
N PHE A 176 -4.06 -5.75 -4.04
CA PHE A 176 -2.98 -4.98 -3.46
C PHE A 176 -1.70 -5.13 -4.29
N THR A 177 -1.00 -4.03 -4.50
CA THR A 177 0.37 -4.03 -5.00
C THR A 177 1.39 -4.05 -3.86
N ASP A 178 0.93 -3.80 -2.64
CA ASP A 178 1.73 -3.79 -1.42
C ASP A 178 1.49 -5.05 -0.60
N TYR A 179 2.55 -5.84 -0.42
CA TYR A 179 2.53 -7.07 0.37
C TYR A 179 2.22 -6.82 1.84
N ILE A 180 2.82 -5.79 2.44
CA ILE A 180 2.68 -5.50 3.87
C ILE A 180 1.26 -5.02 4.13
N LYS A 181 0.74 -4.11 3.32
CA LYS A 181 -0.66 -3.68 3.41
C LYS A 181 -1.62 -4.87 3.27
N ALA A 182 -1.39 -5.75 2.30
CA ALA A 182 -2.21 -6.94 2.14
C ALA A 182 -2.14 -7.85 3.38
N LYS A 183 -0.97 -7.98 4.02
CA LYS A 183 -0.79 -8.75 5.25
C LYS A 183 -1.45 -8.11 6.47
N ASP A 184 -1.43 -6.79 6.57
CA ASP A 184 -2.13 -6.07 7.63
C ASP A 184 -3.66 -6.25 7.50
N ILE A 185 -4.17 -6.19 6.27
CA ILE A 185 -5.58 -6.48 5.98
C ILE A 185 -5.92 -7.95 6.27
N GLU A 186 -5.06 -8.89 5.90
CA GLU A 186 -5.25 -10.32 6.23
C GLU A 186 -5.34 -10.53 7.75
N LYS A 187 -4.43 -9.94 8.52
CA LYS A 187 -4.44 -10.03 9.98
C LYS A 187 -5.74 -9.48 10.57
N LEU A 188 -6.19 -8.33 10.08
CA LEU A 188 -7.44 -7.72 10.53
C LEU A 188 -8.65 -8.62 10.20
N LEU A 189 -8.66 -9.29 9.05
CA LEU A 189 -9.70 -10.28 8.70
C LEU A 189 -9.66 -11.51 9.62
N ILE A 190 -8.47 -12.01 9.97
CA ILE A 190 -8.31 -13.11 10.94
C ILE A 190 -8.81 -12.70 12.33
N ASP A 191 -8.49 -11.48 12.78
CA ASP A 191 -8.96 -10.93 14.06
C ASP A 191 -10.50 -10.78 14.09
N MET A 192 -11.12 -10.59 12.92
CA MET A 192 -12.57 -10.61 12.72
C MET A 192 -13.15 -12.03 12.51
N ASN A 193 -12.33 -13.06 12.73
CA ASN A 193 -12.69 -14.47 12.68
C ASN A 193 -13.12 -14.97 11.29
N TYR A 194 -12.53 -14.41 10.22
CA TYR A 194 -12.61 -14.94 8.87
C TYR A 194 -11.50 -15.96 8.60
N ASP A 195 -11.83 -17.02 7.88
CA ASP A 195 -10.82 -17.86 7.23
C ASP A 195 -10.22 -17.09 6.04
N THR A 196 -8.89 -17.09 5.94
CA THR A 196 -8.17 -16.35 4.90
C THR A 196 -7.18 -17.23 4.15
N TRP A 197 -7.06 -16.97 2.84
CA TRP A 197 -5.98 -17.47 2.00
C TRP A 197 -5.32 -16.31 1.28
N PHE A 198 -4.10 -15.96 1.69
CA PHE A 198 -3.27 -14.98 0.98
C PHE A 198 -2.84 -15.53 -0.38
N THR A 199 -3.22 -14.85 -1.46
CA THR A 199 -2.95 -15.30 -2.83
C THR A 199 -2.28 -14.23 -3.66
N ASN A 200 -1.43 -14.67 -4.58
CA ASN A 200 -0.75 -13.83 -5.55
C ASN A 200 -1.45 -13.99 -6.90
N ILE A 201 -1.90 -12.89 -7.49
CA ILE A 201 -2.40 -12.85 -8.86
C ILE A 201 -1.21 -12.46 -9.74
N LYS A 202 -0.78 -13.40 -10.59
CA LYS A 202 0.13 -13.13 -11.71
C LYS A 202 -0.74 -12.75 -12.91
N GLN A 203 -0.41 -11.64 -13.57
CA GLN A 203 -1.08 -11.24 -14.80
C GLN A 203 -0.44 -11.93 -16.00
#